data_AF-A0A9D1L500-F1
#
_entry.id   AF-A0A9D1L500-F1
#
_cell.length_a   1.000
_cell.length_b   1.000
_cell.length_c   1.000
_cell.angle_alpha   90.00
_cell.angle_beta   90.00
_cell.angle_gamma   90.00
#
_symmetry.space_group_name_H-M   'P 1'
#
loop_
_entity.id
_entity.type
_entity.pdbx_description
1 polymer ?
#
loop_
_entity_poly.entity_id
_entity_poly.type
_entity_poly.pdbx_seq_one_letter_code
_entity_poly.pdbx_strand_id
1 'polypeptide(L)' 'MPQSGYTAPVISGQNVDQEHVQPRFCPQCGNPLVPGDKFCRNCGKAIAPQEYTND' A
#
# COMPACT_ATOMS: atom_id res chain seq x y z
N MET A 1 48.77 -5.91 20.90
CA MET A 1 48.06 -5.97 19.60
C MET A 1 46.55 -5.88 19.86
N PRO A 2 45.88 -4.74 19.57
CA PRO A 2 44.44 -4.61 19.72
C PRO A 2 43.72 -5.19 18.49
N GLN A 3 42.81 -6.15 18.69
CA GLN A 3 41.93 -6.61 17.60
C GLN A 3 40.78 -5.61 17.44
N SER A 4 41.03 -4.59 16.63
CA SER A 4 40.00 -3.85 15.90
C SER A 4 39.15 -4.84 15.11
N GLY A 5 37.86 -4.91 15.35
CA GLY A 5 36.99 -5.77 14.55
C GLY A 5 35.62 -6.07 15.15
N TYR A 6 34.94 -5.09 15.75
CA TYR A 6 33.49 -5.20 15.91
C TYR A 6 32.86 -4.87 14.55
N THR A 7 32.56 -5.94 13.82
CA THR A 7 31.86 -5.95 12.54
C THR A 7 30.49 -5.27 12.66
N ALA A 8 30.16 -4.39 11.71
CA ALA A 8 28.85 -3.77 11.59
C ALA A 8 27.73 -4.84 11.51
N PRO A 9 26.59 -4.67 12.18
CA PRO A 9 25.44 -5.54 11.92
C PRO A 9 24.94 -5.27 10.50
N VAL A 10 24.93 -6.31 9.67
CA VAL A 10 24.25 -6.27 8.37
C VAL A 10 22.75 -6.19 8.64
N ILE A 11 22.16 -5.01 8.48
CA ILE A 11 20.72 -4.87 8.37
C ILE A 11 20.30 -5.47 7.01
N SER A 12 20.10 -6.79 7.03
CA SER A 12 19.51 -7.54 5.92
C SER A 12 18.04 -7.13 5.77
N GLY A 13 17.72 -6.53 4.63
CA GLY A 13 16.39 -6.66 4.00
C GLY A 13 15.21 -5.93 4.65
N GLN A 14 15.26 -4.60 4.78
CA GLN A 14 14.04 -3.82 4.94
C GLN A 14 13.43 -3.52 3.56
N ASN A 15 12.97 -4.54 2.84
CA ASN A 15 12.01 -4.35 1.76
C ASN A 15 10.62 -4.19 2.39
N VAL A 16 10.35 -2.98 2.89
CA VAL A 16 8.98 -2.60 3.21
C VAL A 16 8.17 -2.75 1.92
N ASP A 17 7.24 -3.69 1.92
CA ASP A 17 6.18 -3.81 0.94
C ASP A 17 5.42 -2.49 0.98
N GLN A 18 5.87 -1.55 0.16
CA GLN A 18 5.20 -0.29 -0.05
C GLN A 18 3.94 -0.62 -0.83
N GLU A 19 2.94 -1.07 -0.10
CA GLU A 19 1.55 -1.16 -0.48
C GLU A 19 1.17 0.23 -0.99
N HIS A 20 1.32 0.43 -2.30
CA HIS A 20 1.02 1.66 -3.01
C HIS A 20 -0.50 1.80 -3.06
N VAL A 21 -1.07 2.10 -1.91
CA VAL A 21 -2.46 2.46 -1.74
C VAL A 21 -2.61 3.86 -2.31
N GLN A 22 -2.77 3.97 -3.63
CA GLN A 22 -3.21 5.22 -4.23
C GLN A 22 -4.59 5.55 -3.66
N PRO A 23 -4.75 6.65 -2.91
CA PRO A 23 -6.04 7.02 -2.37
C PRO A 23 -6.99 7.31 -3.53
N ARG A 24 -8.06 6.54 -3.61
CA ARG A 24 -9.11 6.72 -4.62
C ARG A 24 -10.22 7.55 -4.02
N PHE A 25 -10.91 8.33 -4.83
CA PHE A 25 -12.08 9.09 -4.37
C PHE A 25 -13.34 8.57 -5.06
N CYS A 26 -14.45 8.58 -4.34
CA CYS A 26 -15.72 8.13 -4.89
C CYS A 26 -16.18 9.08 -5.99
N PRO A 27 -16.43 8.60 -7.22
CA PRO A 27 -16.89 9.47 -8.31
C PRO A 27 -18.30 10.01 -8.09
N GLN A 28 -19.04 9.48 -7.11
CA GLN A 28 -20.40 9.93 -6.82
C GLN A 28 -20.46 10.97 -5.69
N CYS A 29 -19.69 10.80 -4.62
CA CYS A 29 -19.76 11.69 -3.45
C CYS A 29 -18.43 12.36 -3.07
N GLY A 30 -17.33 12.05 -3.76
CA GLY A 30 -16.01 12.60 -3.48
C GLY A 30 -15.32 12.08 -2.22
N ASN A 31 -15.91 11.13 -1.49
CA ASN A 31 -15.28 10.58 -0.28
C ASN A 31 -14.08 9.68 -0.62
N PRO A 32 -13.05 9.65 0.24
CA PRO A 32 -11.93 8.74 0.08
C PRO A 32 -12.40 7.29 0.16
N LEU A 33 -11.86 6.47 -0.73
CA LEU A 33 -12.10 5.05 -0.87
C LEU A 33 -10.83 4.30 -0.51
N VAL A 34 -11.02 3.20 0.21
CA VAL A 34 -9.95 2.29 0.57
C VAL A 34 -9.65 1.38 -0.64
N PRO A 35 -8.38 1.07 -0.93
CA PRO A 35 -8.01 0.12 -1.97
C PRO A 35 -8.61 -1.25 -1.65
N GLY A 36 -9.18 -1.90 -2.66
CA GLY A 36 -9.86 -3.19 -2.49
C GLY A 36 -11.34 -3.11 -2.11
N ASP A 37 -11.87 -1.94 -1.73
CA ASP A 37 -13.30 -1.78 -1.52
C ASP A 37 -14.09 -1.90 -2.84
N LYS A 38 -15.13 -2.72 -2.81
CA LYS A 38 -16.07 -2.94 -3.93
C LYS A 38 -17.23 -1.94 -3.91
N PHE A 39 -17.43 -1.24 -2.79
CA PHE A 39 -18.53 -0.29 -2.60
C PHE A 39 -18.08 0.88 -1.73
N CYS A 40 -18.60 2.07 -1.98
CA CYS A 40 -18.34 3.23 -1.14
C CYS A 40 -19.10 3.09 0.18
N ARG A 41 -18.38 3.03 1.30
CA ARG A 41 -18.96 2.94 2.64
C ARG A 41 -19.74 4.19 3.08
N ASN A 42 -19.56 5.31 2.38
CA ASN A 42 -20.23 6.56 2.70
C ASN A 42 -21.57 6.73 1.96
N CYS A 43 -21.63 6.43 0.66
CA CYS A 43 -22.83 6.65 -0.16
C CYS A 43 -23.48 5.37 -0.72
N GLY A 44 -22.86 4.21 -0.53
CA GLY A 44 -23.36 2.91 -1.01
C GLY A 44 -23.13 2.63 -2.50
N LYS A 45 -22.46 3.52 -3.24
CA LYS A 45 -22.18 3.32 -4.67
C LYS A 45 -21.20 2.17 -4.88
N ALA A 46 -21.53 1.24 -5.77
CA ALA A 46 -20.60 0.22 -6.24
C ALA A 46 -19.43 0.84 -7.01
N ILE A 47 -18.21 0.42 -6.66
CA ILE A 47 -16.95 0.81 -7.27
C ILE A 47 -16.30 -0.48 -7.73
N ALA A 48 -16.02 -0.58 -9.03
CA ALA A 48 -15.34 -1.76 -9.55
C ALA A 48 -14.02 -1.92 -8.77
N PRO A 49 -13.74 -3.10 -8.19
CA PRO A 49 -12.40 -3.37 -7.72
C PRO A 49 -11.48 -3.09 -8.92
N GLN A 50 -10.38 -2.42 -8.66
CA GLN A 50 -9.30 -2.37 -9.63
C GLN A 50 -8.79 -3.80 -9.80
N GLU A 51 -9.47 -4.55 -10.66
CA GLU A 51 -8.88 -5.67 -11.35
C GLU A 51 -7.70 -5.05 -12.07
N TYR A 52 -6.52 -5.26 -11.49
CA TYR A 52 -5.28 -5.07 -12.21
C TYR A 52 -5.32 -6.15 -13.29
N THR A 53 -5.86 -5.81 -14.46
CA THR A 53 -5.54 -6.58 -15.66
C THR A 53 -4.11 -6.18 -16.01
N ASN A 54 -3.15 -6.75 -15.29
CA ASN A 54 -1.79 -6.88 -15.78
C ASN A 54 -1.79 -8.13 -16.67
N ASP A 55 -2.44 -8.02 -17.83
CA ASP A 55 -2.20 -8.89 -18.99
C ASP A 55 -1.07 -8.26 -19.82
#